data_AF-A0A3D2SV51-F1
#
_entry.id   AF-A0A3D2SV51-F1
#
_cell.length_a   1.000
_cell.length_b   1.000
_cell.length_c   1.000
_cell.angle_alpha   90.00
_cell.angle_beta   90.00
_cell.angle_gamma   90.00
#
_symmetry.space_group_name_H-M   'P 1'
#
loop_
_entity.id
_entity.type
_entity.pdbx_description
1 polymer ?
#
loop_
_entity_poly.entity_id
_entity_poly.type
_entity_poly.pdbx_seq_one_letter_code
_entity_poly.pdbx_strand_id
1 'polypeptide(L)'
;MHKIAPKSFIINKPSYENGHSIVRFHYSFDNGLKFCEEIDFQRQISFEDEELETAFNNALHHLAIALGISYYKAYIPNDITLKGFEIDADSLNFFHDMYFHGLGEFAYRNKVSLKNKINFTAQPADKKEII
;
A
#
# COMPACT_ATOMS: atom_id res chain seq x y z
N MET A 1 -24.65 -15.71 -1.77
CA MET A 1 -23.83 -14.75 -2.55
C MET A 1 -22.44 -15.33 -2.72
N HIS A 2 -22.08 -15.79 -3.92
CA HIS A 2 -20.69 -16.14 -4.22
C HIS A 2 -19.95 -14.82 -4.47
N LYS A 3 -19.13 -14.35 -3.51
CA LYS A 3 -18.29 -13.17 -3.73
C LYS A 3 -17.18 -13.57 -4.70
N ILE A 4 -17.13 -12.91 -5.84
CA ILE A 4 -16.04 -13.08 -6.83
C ILE A 4 -14.72 -12.72 -6.14
N ALA A 5 -13.72 -13.59 -6.26
CA ALA A 5 -12.39 -13.31 -5.74
C ALA A 5 -11.81 -12.07 -6.45
N PRO A 6 -11.23 -11.11 -5.70
CA PRO A 6 -10.72 -9.88 -6.30
C PRO A 6 -9.53 -10.15 -7.20
N LYS A 7 -9.36 -9.33 -8.24
CA LYS A 7 -8.22 -9.46 -9.18
C LYS A 7 -7.06 -8.55 -8.80
N SER A 8 -7.31 -7.47 -8.09
CA SER A 8 -6.30 -6.50 -7.66
C SER A 8 -6.41 -6.15 -6.17
N PHE A 9 -5.24 -5.99 -5.53
CA PHE A 9 -5.08 -5.37 -4.22
C PHE A 9 -4.56 -3.95 -4.42
N ILE A 10 -5.22 -2.98 -3.83
CA ILE A 10 -4.96 -1.55 -4.04
C ILE A 10 -4.43 -0.96 -2.74
N ILE A 11 -3.24 -0.38 -2.81
CA ILE A 11 -2.62 0.41 -1.74
C ILE A 11 -2.81 1.87 -2.11
N ASN A 12 -3.64 2.59 -1.36
CA ASN A 12 -3.89 3.99 -1.64
C ASN A 12 -2.88 4.87 -0.89
N LYS A 13 -2.64 6.07 -1.42
CA LYS A 13 -1.82 7.09 -0.76
C LYS A 13 -2.23 7.24 0.72
N PRO A 14 -1.29 7.15 1.66
CA PRO A 14 -1.56 7.43 3.07
C PRO A 14 -2.11 8.84 3.26
N SER A 15 -2.91 9.03 4.30
CA SER A 15 -3.50 10.33 4.61
C SER A 15 -3.27 10.69 6.07
N TYR A 16 -3.02 11.96 6.33
CA TYR A 16 -2.99 12.56 7.66
C TYR A 16 -3.54 13.98 7.57
N GLU A 17 -3.87 14.54 8.73
CA GLU A 17 -4.29 15.92 8.87
C GLU A 17 -3.17 16.71 9.57
N ASN A 18 -2.82 17.89 9.05
CA ASN A 18 -1.78 18.72 9.65
C ASN A 18 -2.17 19.11 11.09
N GLY A 19 -1.24 18.96 12.04
CA GLY A 19 -1.51 19.19 13.47
C GLY A 19 -2.15 18.00 14.20
N HIS A 20 -2.48 16.91 13.51
CA HIS A 20 -2.95 15.66 14.12
C HIS A 20 -1.80 14.66 14.27
N SER A 21 -1.96 13.67 15.14
CA SER A 21 -0.93 12.64 15.38
C SER A 21 -1.14 11.33 14.62
N ILE A 22 -2.28 11.19 13.93
CA ILE A 22 -2.67 9.94 13.29
C ILE A 22 -2.39 9.98 11.80
N VAL A 23 -1.66 8.98 11.30
CA VAL A 23 -1.57 8.64 9.87
C VAL A 23 -2.45 7.43 9.60
N ARG A 24 -3.18 7.48 8.48
CA ARG A 24 -4.04 6.40 8.00
C ARG A 24 -3.48 5.77 6.73
N PHE A 25 -3.41 4.45 6.70
CA PHE A 25 -3.01 3.65 5.56
C PHE A 25 -4.22 2.88 5.02
N HIS A 26 -4.56 3.14 3.76
CA HIS A 26 -5.82 2.68 3.18
C HIS A 26 -5.60 1.58 2.15
N TYR A 27 -6.23 0.44 2.38
CA TYR A 27 -6.15 -0.72 1.51
C TYR A 27 -7.52 -1.10 0.98
N SER A 28 -7.57 -1.61 -0.24
CA SER A 28 -8.81 -2.10 -0.81
C SER A 28 -8.60 -3.22 -1.81
N PHE A 29 -9.66 -3.96 -2.08
CA PHE A 29 -9.75 -4.88 -3.20
C PHE A 29 -10.75 -4.34 -4.23
N ASP A 30 -10.57 -4.69 -5.51
CA ASP A 30 -11.46 -4.29 -6.60
C ASP A 30 -12.92 -4.79 -6.44
N ASN A 31 -13.16 -5.77 -5.57
CA ASN A 31 -14.48 -6.23 -5.18
C ASN A 31 -15.17 -5.37 -4.10
N GLY A 32 -14.54 -4.27 -3.68
CA GLY A 32 -15.10 -3.28 -2.75
C GLY A 32 -14.76 -3.49 -1.27
N LEU A 33 -14.03 -4.54 -0.89
CA LEU A 33 -13.54 -4.69 0.49
C LEU A 33 -12.48 -3.63 0.80
N LYS A 34 -12.55 -3.01 1.98
CA LYS A 34 -11.65 -1.91 2.40
C LYS A 34 -11.13 -2.13 3.80
N PHE A 35 -9.90 -1.70 4.05
CA PHE A 35 -9.23 -1.70 5.34
C PHE A 35 -8.54 -0.35 5.56
N CYS A 36 -8.48 0.07 6.81
CA CYS A 36 -7.74 1.26 7.22
C CYS A 36 -6.90 0.88 8.43
N GLU A 37 -5.58 0.99 8.31
CA GLU A 37 -4.67 0.92 9.45
C GLU A 37 -4.38 2.33 9.94
N GLU A 38 -4.37 2.53 11.24
CA GLU A 38 -4.05 3.82 11.86
C GLU A 38 -2.80 3.68 12.73
N ILE A 39 -1.86 4.60 12.54
CA ILE A 39 -0.69 4.75 13.41
C ILE A 39 -0.78 6.12 14.08
N ASP A 40 -0.87 6.11 15.40
CA ASP A 40 -0.76 7.31 16.23
C ASP A 40 0.70 7.54 16.62
N PHE A 41 1.31 8.59 16.09
CA PHE A 41 2.67 9.01 16.41
C PHE A 41 2.79 9.64 17.80
N GLN A 42 1.67 9.85 18.50
CA GLN A 42 1.58 10.51 19.81
C GLN A 42 2.19 11.91 19.83
N ARG A 43 2.37 12.50 18.65
CA ARG A 43 2.90 13.82 18.41
C ARG A 43 2.24 14.41 17.17
N GLN A 44 1.99 15.70 17.19
CA GLN A 44 1.45 16.42 16.05
C GLN A 44 2.40 16.30 14.85
N ILE A 45 1.82 15.96 13.71
CA ILE A 45 2.50 15.97 12.42
C ILE A 45 2.51 17.41 11.93
N SER A 46 3.71 17.95 11.76
CA SER A 46 3.97 19.29 11.25
C SER A 46 5.39 19.35 10.72
N PHE A 47 5.64 20.13 9.67
CA PHE A 47 6.95 20.23 9.02
C PHE A 47 7.46 21.68 9.03
N GLU A 48 8.78 21.83 9.13
CA GLU A 48 9.43 23.14 9.11
C GLU A 48 9.52 23.70 7.69
N ASP A 49 9.64 22.81 6.70
CA ASP A 49 9.70 23.13 5.28
C ASP A 49 9.09 22.00 4.41
N GLU A 50 8.97 22.28 3.11
CA GLU A 50 8.41 21.37 2.11
C GLU A 50 9.31 20.14 1.83
N GLU A 51 10.62 20.25 2.07
CA GLU A 51 11.56 19.15 1.84
C GLU A 51 11.34 18.04 2.89
N LEU A 52 11.19 18.41 4.16
CA LEU A 52 10.86 17.50 5.25
C LEU A 52 9.47 16.88 5.09
N GLU A 53 8.48 17.66 4.65
CA GLU A 53 7.15 17.13 4.33
C GLU A 53 7.23 16.09 3.19
N THR A 54 7.99 16.39 2.14
CA THR A 54 8.21 15.48 1.01
C THR A 54 8.91 14.19 1.46
N ALA A 55 9.97 14.30 2.27
CA ALA A 55 10.68 13.14 2.82
C ALA A 55 9.76 12.28 3.71
N PHE A 56 8.92 12.90 4.54
CA PHE A 56 7.95 12.20 5.37
C PHE A 56 6.90 11.47 4.51
N ASN A 57 6.34 12.14 3.49
CA ASN A 57 5.41 11.52 2.56
C ASN A 57 6.03 10.31 1.83
N ASN A 58 7.29 10.42 1.41
CA ASN A 58 8.03 9.31 0.82
C ASN A 58 8.21 8.14 1.80
N ALA A 59 8.55 8.41 3.05
CA ALA A 59 8.63 7.38 4.09
C ALA A 59 7.28 6.70 4.31
N LEU A 60 6.18 7.46 4.31
CA LEU A 60 4.83 6.90 4.42
C LEU A 60 4.44 6.04 3.23
N HIS A 61 4.83 6.39 2.00
CA HIS A 61 4.59 5.56 0.82
C HIS A 61 5.26 4.18 0.95
N HIS A 62 6.51 4.15 1.38
CA HIS A 62 7.26 2.90 1.62
C HIS A 62 6.62 2.09 2.76
N LEU A 63 6.24 2.77 3.84
CA LEU A 63 5.58 2.13 4.97
C LEU A 63 4.22 1.54 4.59
N ALA A 64 3.44 2.23 3.74
CA ALA A 64 2.16 1.73 3.24
C ALA A 64 2.29 0.39 2.52
N ILE A 65 3.33 0.24 1.70
CA ILE A 65 3.64 -1.00 0.99
C ILE A 65 4.09 -2.08 1.98
N ALA A 66 4.97 -1.74 2.92
CA ALA A 66 5.42 -2.68 3.96
C ALA A 66 4.27 -3.26 4.77
N LEU A 67 3.37 -2.41 5.27
CA LEU A 67 2.20 -2.80 6.07
C LEU A 67 1.14 -3.53 5.23
N GLY A 68 1.03 -3.19 3.93
CA GLY A 68 0.08 -3.77 3.00
C GLY A 68 0.16 -5.29 2.88
N ILE A 69 1.33 -5.88 3.18
CA ILE A 69 1.56 -7.33 3.13
C ILE A 69 0.58 -8.12 4.01
N SER A 70 0.17 -7.54 5.14
CA SER A 70 -0.78 -8.18 6.07
C SER A 70 -2.17 -8.32 5.47
N TYR A 71 -2.62 -7.30 4.75
CA TYR A 71 -3.95 -7.26 4.11
C TYR A 71 -3.97 -8.02 2.78
N TYR A 72 -2.88 -7.96 2.01
CA TYR A 72 -2.72 -8.69 0.75
C TYR A 72 -2.99 -10.20 0.90
N LYS A 73 -2.56 -10.80 2.03
CA LYS A 73 -2.79 -12.21 2.38
C LYS A 73 -4.26 -12.64 2.37
N ALA A 74 -5.21 -11.71 2.46
CA ALA A 74 -6.64 -12.03 2.49
C ALA A 74 -7.14 -12.70 1.19
N TYR A 75 -6.55 -12.35 0.04
CA TYR A 75 -6.97 -12.90 -1.26
C TYR A 75 -5.81 -13.26 -2.21
N ILE A 76 -4.60 -12.71 -2.02
CA ILE A 76 -3.43 -12.99 -2.87
C ILE A 76 -3.75 -12.79 -4.38
N PRO A 77 -4.32 -11.62 -4.77
CA PRO A 77 -4.51 -11.29 -6.18
C PRO A 77 -3.17 -11.24 -6.91
N ASN A 78 -3.19 -11.24 -8.24
CA ASN A 78 -1.93 -11.17 -9.01
C ASN A 78 -1.34 -9.76 -9.04
N ASP A 79 -2.20 -8.75 -8.95
CA ASP A 79 -1.85 -7.37 -9.19
C ASP A 79 -1.95 -6.57 -7.88
N ILE A 80 -0.94 -5.74 -7.66
CA ILE A 80 -0.89 -4.77 -6.57
C ILE A 80 -0.81 -3.38 -7.19
N THR A 81 -1.82 -2.55 -6.98
CA THR A 81 -1.87 -1.19 -7.54
C THR A 81 -1.54 -0.16 -6.45
N LEU A 82 -0.50 0.64 -6.68
CA LEU A 82 -0.19 1.83 -5.89
C LEU A 82 -1.01 2.99 -6.44
N LYS A 83 -1.99 3.49 -5.67
CA LYS A 83 -2.93 4.51 -6.12
C LYS A 83 -2.64 5.87 -5.49
N GLY A 84 -2.35 6.86 -6.32
CA GLY A 84 -2.10 8.24 -5.90
C GLY A 84 -0.67 8.53 -5.47
N PHE A 85 0.25 7.59 -5.63
CA PHE A 85 1.68 7.76 -5.41
C PHE A 85 2.49 6.74 -6.22
N GLU A 86 3.79 7.00 -6.35
CA GLU A 86 4.78 6.11 -6.96
C GLU A 86 6.04 6.08 -6.10
N ILE A 87 6.86 5.05 -6.30
CA ILE A 87 8.21 4.92 -5.74
C ILE A 87 9.14 4.48 -6.88
N ASP A 88 10.44 4.65 -6.71
CA ASP A 88 11.41 4.27 -7.73
C ASP A 88 11.47 2.74 -7.96
N ALA A 89 12.09 2.35 -9.07
CA ALA A 89 12.16 0.97 -9.50
C ALA A 89 12.96 0.07 -8.53
N ASP A 90 14.00 0.59 -7.88
CA ASP A 90 14.81 -0.18 -6.93
C ASP A 90 14.00 -0.47 -5.67
N SER A 91 13.25 0.52 -5.18
CA SER A 91 12.32 0.35 -4.08
C SER A 91 11.19 -0.63 -4.43
N LEU A 92 10.64 -0.60 -5.65
CA LEU A 92 9.66 -1.61 -6.11
C LEU A 92 10.25 -3.02 -6.11
N ASN A 93 11.48 -3.19 -6.61
CA ASN A 93 12.16 -4.49 -6.62
C ASN A 93 12.39 -5.00 -5.19
N PHE A 94 12.80 -4.12 -4.28
CA PHE A 94 12.92 -4.46 -2.86
C PHE A 94 11.59 -4.97 -2.28
N PHE A 95 10.48 -4.28 -2.55
CA PHE A 95 9.18 -4.70 -2.03
C PHE A 95 8.64 -5.97 -2.69
N HIS A 96 8.94 -6.19 -3.98
CA HIS A 96 8.67 -7.47 -4.62
C HIS A 96 9.32 -8.61 -3.85
N ASP A 97 10.62 -8.50 -3.57
CA ASP A 97 11.39 -9.53 -2.88
C ASP A 97 10.94 -9.69 -1.42
N MET A 98 10.64 -8.58 -0.74
CA MET A 98 10.07 -8.59 0.60
C MET A 98 8.74 -9.35 0.65
N TYR A 99 7.83 -9.13 -0.31
CA TYR A 99 6.57 -9.88 -0.38
C TYR A 99 6.82 -11.35 -0.74
N PHE A 100 7.67 -11.61 -1.74
CA PHE A 100 7.88 -12.97 -2.25
C PHE A 100 8.54 -13.87 -1.21
N HIS A 101 9.62 -13.39 -0.57
CA HIS A 101 10.33 -14.13 0.46
C HIS A 101 9.63 -14.07 1.81
N GLY A 102 9.10 -12.90 2.20
CA GLY A 102 8.42 -12.72 3.48
C GLY A 102 7.12 -13.52 3.62
N LEU A 103 6.47 -13.85 2.50
CA LEU A 103 5.28 -14.71 2.48
C LEU A 103 5.59 -16.18 2.21
N GLY A 104 6.86 -16.61 2.23
CA GLY A 104 7.25 -17.99 1.94
C GLY A 104 6.59 -19.03 2.87
N GLU A 105 6.64 -18.83 4.18
CA GLU A 105 5.97 -19.73 5.14
C GLU A 105 4.45 -19.70 4.97
N PHE A 106 3.87 -18.51 4.77
CA PHE A 106 2.44 -18.35 4.52
C PHE A 106 2.01 -19.14 3.28
N ALA A 107 2.77 -19.04 2.19
CA ALA A 107 2.49 -19.75 0.94
C ALA A 107 2.56 -21.27 1.13
N TYR A 108 3.60 -21.74 1.82
CA TYR A 108 3.78 -23.15 2.14
C TYR A 108 2.61 -23.71 2.97
N ARG A 109 2.27 -23.04 4.08
CA ARG A 109 1.21 -23.48 5.00
C ARG A 109 -0.18 -23.47 4.37
N ASN A 110 -0.44 -22.52 3.47
CA ASN A 110 -1.74 -22.37 2.80
C ASN A 110 -1.81 -23.08 1.44
N LYS A 111 -0.74 -23.76 1.00
CA LYS A 111 -0.67 -24.47 -0.30
C LYS A 111 -0.99 -23.56 -1.50
N VAL A 112 -0.54 -22.32 -1.44
CA VAL A 112 -0.70 -21.33 -2.52
C VAL A 112 0.65 -21.02 -3.15
N SER A 113 0.66 -20.75 -4.46
CA SER A 113 1.87 -20.31 -5.17
C SER A 113 1.89 -18.80 -5.29
N LEU A 114 3.01 -18.19 -4.93
CA LEU A 114 3.25 -16.74 -5.12
C LEU A 114 3.89 -16.41 -6.47
N LYS A 115 4.17 -17.43 -7.30
CA LYS A 115 4.76 -17.21 -8.63
C LYS A 115 3.82 -16.33 -9.46
N ASN A 116 4.35 -15.21 -9.97
CA ASN A 116 3.62 -14.23 -10.77
C ASN A 116 2.44 -13.56 -10.02
N LYS A 117 2.46 -13.53 -8.68
CA LYS A 117 1.40 -12.93 -7.85
C LYS A 117 1.68 -11.51 -7.36
N ILE A 118 2.91 -11.03 -7.49
CA ILE A 118 3.34 -9.77 -6.86
C ILE A 118 3.70 -8.79 -7.98
N ASN A 119 2.69 -8.39 -8.76
CA ASN A 119 2.90 -7.45 -9.87
C ASN A 119 2.52 -6.05 -9.42
N PHE A 120 3.51 -5.24 -9.02
CA PHE A 120 3.27 -3.86 -8.67
C PHE A 120 3.03 -3.00 -9.92
N THR A 121 2.00 -2.16 -9.86
CA THR A 121 1.69 -1.14 -10.88
C THR A 121 1.38 0.18 -10.19
N ALA A 122 1.87 1.29 -10.73
CA ALA A 122 1.53 2.63 -10.24
C ALA A 122 0.37 3.21 -11.05
N GLN A 123 -0.65 3.72 -10.35
CA GLN A 123 -1.69 4.58 -10.90
C GLN A 123 -1.56 5.94 -10.21
N PRO A 124 -0.81 6.90 -10.80
CA PRO A 124 -0.74 8.24 -10.25
C PRO A 124 -2.15 8.85 -10.19
N ALA A 125 -2.35 9.79 -9.26
CA ALA A 125 -3.65 10.43 -9.09
C ALA A 125 -4.10 11.06 -10.40
N ASP A 126 -5.38 10.87 -10.76
CA ASP A 126 -5.97 11.55 -11.91
C ASP A 126 -5.73 13.06 -11.74
N LYS A 127 -5.13 13.70 -12.75
CA LYS A 127 -5.12 15.17 -12.82
C LYS A 127 -6.58 15.59 -12.81
N LYS A 128 -7.04 16.25 -11.74
CA LYS A 128 -8.35 16.91 -11.78
C LYS A 128 -8.34 17.80 -13.02
N GLU A 129 -9.18 17.49 -14.01
CA GLU A 129 -9.51 18.44 -15.06
C GLU A 129 -10.09 19.66 -14.36
N ILE A 130 -9.31 20.74 -14.35
CA ILE A 130 -9.79 22.05 -13.95
C ILE A 130 -10.69 22.50 -15.10
N ILE A 131 -12.00 22.44 -14.87
CA ILE A 131 -13.01 23.13 -15.70
C ILE A 131 -13.03 24.59 -15.27
#